data_AF-A0A432JL97-F1
#
_entry.id   AF-A0A432JL97-F1
#
_cell.length_a   1.000
_cell.length_b   1.000
_cell.length_c   1.000
_cell.angle_alpha   90.00
_cell.angle_beta   90.00
_cell.angle_gamma   90.00
#
_symmetry.space_group_name_H-M   'P 1'
#
loop_
_entity.id
_entity.type
_entity.pdbx_description
1 polymer ?
#
loop_
_entity_poly.entity_id
_entity_poly.type
_entity_poly.pdbx_seq_one_letter_code
_entity_poly.pdbx_strand_id
1 'polypeptide(L)'
;MAASLRVPSDWGFEIGVLAEVHRHLPTARICQVDVADAYDHKHRELSADDPESGLHRMSTDIARAIYRRLAISGVVLSAEGFRSLEAAYDRTALDLLDRYEADAAFNGLDFDRHGEEAAIQVFAGAIVRAGAEFLEDPLESTFIPSWSRVRSEIPDMAERLVAAVEADAAS
;
A
#
# COMPACT_ATOMS: atom_id res chain seq x y z
N MET A 1 -1.05 -8.69 20.71
CA MET A 1 -0.99 -7.88 19.47
C MET A 1 -1.72 -8.55 18.32
N ALA A 2 -1.36 -9.77 17.92
CA ALA A 2 -1.98 -10.46 16.78
C ALA A 2 -3.52 -10.62 16.90
N ALA A 3 -4.05 -10.90 18.09
CA ALA A 3 -5.50 -11.11 18.29
C ALA A 3 -6.37 -9.83 18.12
N SER A 4 -5.77 -8.65 18.22
CA SER A 4 -6.45 -7.35 18.18
C SER A 4 -6.12 -6.51 16.94
N LEU A 5 -5.23 -7.01 16.08
CA LEU A 5 -4.79 -6.32 14.87
C LEU A 5 -5.99 -6.19 13.92
N ARG A 6 -6.26 -4.96 13.47
CA ARG A 6 -7.20 -4.70 12.37
C ARG A 6 -6.36 -4.43 11.14
N VAL A 7 -6.53 -5.24 10.10
CA VAL A 7 -5.70 -5.13 8.90
C VAL A 7 -6.58 -4.80 7.69
N PRO A 8 -6.17 -3.83 6.86
CA PRO A 8 -6.82 -3.61 5.58
C PRO A 8 -6.71 -4.85 4.69
N SER A 9 -7.69 -5.07 3.81
CA SER A 9 -7.55 -6.01 2.70
C SER A 9 -6.63 -5.45 1.61
N ASP A 10 -6.19 -6.33 0.72
CA ASP A 10 -5.43 -6.02 -0.50
C ASP A 10 -4.06 -5.35 -0.24
N TRP A 11 -3.58 -4.51 -1.16
CA TRP A 11 -2.28 -3.83 -1.07
C TRP A 11 -2.14 -2.85 0.10
N GLY A 12 -3.24 -2.60 0.82
CA GLY A 12 -3.23 -1.86 2.08
C GLY A 12 -2.78 -2.71 3.27
N PHE A 13 -2.60 -4.03 3.11
CA PHE A 13 -2.25 -4.94 4.19
C PHE A 13 -0.92 -4.55 4.84
N GLU A 14 0.17 -4.47 4.08
CA GLU A 14 1.50 -4.20 4.60
C GLU A 14 1.57 -2.82 5.29
N ILE A 15 1.01 -1.80 4.64
CA ILE A 15 0.94 -0.44 5.17
C ILE A 15 0.08 -0.39 6.45
N GLY A 16 -1.05 -1.11 6.47
CA GLY A 16 -1.92 -1.20 7.62
C GLY A 16 -1.28 -1.93 8.80
N VAL A 17 -0.58 -3.04 8.55
CA VAL A 17 0.22 -3.75 9.55
C VAL A 17 1.30 -2.82 10.10
N LEU A 18 2.08 -2.18 9.24
CA LEU A 18 3.15 -1.26 9.64
C LEU A 18 2.60 -0.10 10.47
N ALA A 19 1.49 0.51 10.06
CA ALA A 19 0.83 1.59 10.80
C ALA A 19 0.33 1.14 12.18
N GLU A 20 -0.10 -0.12 12.32
CA GLU A 20 -0.57 -0.67 13.59
C GLU A 20 0.59 -1.08 14.51
N VAL A 21 1.70 -1.56 13.95
CA VAL A 21 2.96 -1.78 14.66
C VAL A 21 3.49 -0.46 15.22
N HIS A 22 3.58 0.58 14.38
CA HIS A 22 4.03 1.92 14.80
C HIS A 22 3.12 2.57 15.85
N ARG A 23 1.83 2.24 15.87
CA ARG A 23 0.90 2.76 16.89
C ARG A 23 1.11 2.13 18.26
N HIS A 24 1.50 0.86 18.30
CA HIS A 24 1.57 0.10 19.54
C HIS A 24 2.98 -0.07 20.09
N LEU A 25 4.00 0.05 19.25
CA LEU A 25 5.39 -0.16 19.62
C LEU A 25 6.19 1.14 19.42
N PRO A 26 7.07 1.50 20.38
CA PRO A 26 8.03 2.57 20.13
C PRO A 26 8.99 2.17 19.02
N THR A 27 9.46 3.13 18.21
CA THR A 27 10.36 2.88 17.08
C THR A 27 11.61 2.08 17.46
N ALA A 28 12.13 2.25 18.68
CA ALA A 28 13.27 1.49 19.20
C ALA A 28 13.00 -0.03 19.35
N ARG A 29 11.76 -0.49 19.17
CA ARG A 29 11.33 -1.90 19.18
C ARG A 29 10.98 -2.39 17.77
N ILE A 30 11.26 -1.59 16.74
CA ILE A 30 11.08 -1.92 15.33
C ILE A 30 12.47 -1.98 14.70
N CYS A 31 12.76 -3.04 13.96
CA CYS A 31 14.00 -3.20 13.23
C CYS A 31 13.71 -3.74 11.84
N GLN A 32 14.57 -3.39 10.89
CA GLN A 32 14.66 -4.03 9.58
C GLN A 32 15.92 -4.89 9.58
N VAL A 33 15.84 -6.06 8.95
CA VAL A 33 16.96 -6.99 8.82
C VAL A 33 17.11 -7.32 7.35
N ASP A 34 18.35 -7.48 6.90
CA ASP A 34 18.61 -8.01 5.59
C ASP A 34 18.28 -9.51 5.58
N VAL A 35 17.61 -9.97 4.53
CA VAL A 35 17.06 -11.34 4.44
C VAL A 35 17.80 -12.15 3.38
N ALA A 36 18.32 -11.51 2.33
CA ALA A 36 18.98 -12.20 1.23
C ALA A 36 19.87 -11.24 0.43
N ASP A 37 21.01 -11.76 -0.06
CA ASP A 37 21.92 -11.01 -0.94
C ASP A 37 21.26 -10.60 -2.26
N ALA A 38 20.29 -11.39 -2.73
CA ALA A 38 19.48 -11.11 -3.91
C ALA A 38 18.02 -11.47 -3.66
N TYR A 39 17.13 -10.55 -4.04
CA TYR A 39 15.69 -10.74 -3.96
C TYR A 39 15.08 -10.61 -5.36
N ASP A 40 14.70 -11.75 -5.94
CA ASP A 40 13.92 -11.78 -7.17
C ASP A 40 12.45 -11.55 -6.83
N HIS A 41 11.87 -10.51 -7.41
CA HIS A 41 10.48 -10.15 -7.18
C HIS A 41 9.70 -10.21 -8.49
N LYS A 42 8.40 -10.48 -8.38
CA LYS A 42 7.55 -10.50 -9.58
C LYS A 42 7.36 -9.08 -10.09
N HIS A 43 7.98 -8.76 -11.22
CA HIS A 43 7.73 -7.50 -11.91
C HIS A 43 6.27 -7.43 -12.35
N ARG A 44 5.66 -6.26 -12.14
CA ARG A 44 4.31 -5.94 -12.57
C ARG A 44 4.38 -4.81 -13.58
N GLU A 45 3.48 -4.85 -14.55
CA GLU A 45 3.36 -3.77 -15.53
C GLU A 45 2.87 -2.48 -14.87
N LEU A 46 3.26 -1.35 -15.43
CA LEU A 46 2.80 -0.04 -14.99
C LEU A 46 1.28 0.08 -15.12
N SER A 47 0.69 -0.49 -16.17
CA SER A 47 -0.73 -0.36 -16.53
C SER A 47 -1.17 1.11 -16.66
N ALA A 48 -0.44 1.90 -17.44
CA ALA A 48 -0.71 3.34 -17.61
C ALA A 48 -2.15 3.62 -18.05
N ASP A 49 -2.67 2.82 -18.98
CA ASP A 49 -4.02 2.99 -19.56
C ASP A 49 -5.11 2.19 -18.83
N ASP A 50 -4.75 1.35 -17.84
CA ASP A 50 -5.71 0.54 -17.09
C ASP A 50 -5.52 0.75 -15.58
N PRO A 51 -6.33 1.62 -14.98
CA PRO A 51 -6.14 2.00 -13.60
C PRO A 51 -6.67 0.94 -12.61
N GLU A 52 -7.24 -0.17 -13.12
CA GLU A 52 -7.70 -1.33 -12.34
C GLU A 52 -6.68 -2.48 -12.31
N SER A 53 -5.49 -2.31 -12.91
CA SER A 53 -4.44 -3.33 -12.92
C SER A 53 -3.04 -2.77 -12.62
N GLY A 54 -2.09 -3.69 -12.52
CA GLY A 54 -0.66 -3.38 -12.40
C GLY A 54 -0.31 -2.47 -11.22
N LEU A 55 0.73 -1.67 -11.43
CA LEU A 55 1.20 -0.68 -10.47
C LEU A 55 0.24 0.50 -10.33
N HIS A 56 -0.55 0.81 -11.37
CA HIS A 56 -1.56 1.86 -11.33
C HIS A 56 -2.61 1.59 -10.23
N ARG A 57 -3.23 0.41 -10.24
CA ARG A 57 -4.16 0.02 -9.17
C ARG A 57 -3.49 -0.02 -7.81
N MET A 58 -2.30 -0.62 -7.72
CA MET A 58 -1.56 -0.74 -6.46
C MET A 58 -1.28 0.63 -5.82
N SER A 59 -0.85 1.62 -6.61
CA SER A 59 -0.59 2.97 -6.13
C SER A 59 -1.85 3.67 -5.63
N THR A 60 -2.99 3.47 -6.31
CA THR A 60 -4.30 3.99 -5.88
C THR A 60 -4.71 3.37 -4.54
N ASP A 61 -4.56 2.05 -4.40
CA ASP A 61 -4.90 1.33 -3.16
C ASP A 61 -4.03 1.78 -1.97
N ILE A 62 -2.73 1.99 -2.20
CA ILE A 62 -1.79 2.50 -1.18
C ILE A 62 -2.17 3.93 -0.76
N ALA A 63 -2.42 4.82 -1.72
CA ALA A 63 -2.82 6.20 -1.43
C ALA A 63 -4.11 6.23 -0.59
N ARG A 64 -5.12 5.44 -0.97
CA ARG A 64 -6.39 5.32 -0.23
C ARG A 64 -6.17 4.82 1.20
N ALA A 65 -5.30 3.83 1.40
CA ALA A 65 -4.96 3.31 2.73
C ALA A 65 -4.30 4.38 3.62
N ILE A 66 -3.38 5.18 3.05
CA ILE A 66 -2.73 6.29 3.75
C ILE A 66 -3.76 7.36 4.13
N TYR A 67 -4.63 7.77 3.21
CA TYR A 67 -5.65 8.79 3.45
C TYR A 67 -6.60 8.40 4.59
N ARG A 68 -7.09 7.15 4.57
CA ARG A 68 -7.91 6.63 5.67
C ARG A 68 -7.18 6.67 7.00
N ARG A 69 -5.89 6.31 7.02
CA ARG A 69 -5.10 6.35 8.25
C ARG A 69 -4.92 7.78 8.77
N LEU A 70 -4.66 8.73 7.89
CA LEU A 70 -4.56 10.15 8.23
C LEU A 70 -5.89 10.67 8.79
N ALA A 71 -7.00 10.34 8.15
CA ALA A 71 -8.35 10.72 8.60
C ALA A 71 -8.69 10.14 9.99
N ILE A 72 -8.39 8.86 10.24
CA ILE A 72 -8.55 8.22 11.56
C ILE A 72 -7.71 8.95 12.63
N SER A 73 -6.56 9.52 12.24
CA SER A 73 -5.67 10.27 13.12
C SER A 73 -6.10 11.73 13.30
N GLY A 74 -7.21 12.16 12.68
CA GLY A 74 -7.76 13.52 12.80
C GLY A 74 -7.27 14.52 11.74
N VAL A 75 -6.57 14.06 10.71
CA VAL A 75 -6.14 14.92 9.60
C VAL A 75 -7.34 15.21 8.70
N VAL A 76 -7.58 16.49 8.41
CA VAL A 76 -8.61 16.93 7.46
C VAL A 76 -8.05 16.78 6.04
N LEU A 77 -8.75 16.02 5.22
CA LEU A 77 -8.42 15.81 3.81
C LEU A 77 -9.48 16.46 2.94
N SER A 78 -9.05 17.17 1.90
CA SER A 78 -9.94 17.87 0.96
C SER A 78 -9.46 17.67 -0.47
N ALA A 79 -10.33 17.98 -1.44
CA ALA A 79 -9.99 17.90 -2.86
C ALA A 79 -8.79 18.80 -3.22
N GLU A 80 -8.74 20.02 -2.67
CA GLU A 80 -7.62 20.95 -2.84
C GLU A 80 -6.33 20.45 -2.18
N GLY A 81 -6.46 19.78 -1.04
CA GLY A 81 -5.35 19.12 -0.36
C GLY A 81 -4.72 18.03 -1.24
N PHE A 82 -5.55 17.19 -1.88
CA PHE A 82 -5.05 16.15 -2.79
C PHE A 82 -4.37 16.72 -4.04
N ARG A 83 -4.90 17.81 -4.63
CA ARG A 83 -4.23 18.51 -5.74
C ARG A 83 -2.89 19.10 -5.31
N SER A 84 -2.81 19.65 -4.11
CA SER A 84 -1.55 20.16 -3.57
C SER A 84 -0.53 19.05 -3.32
N LEU A 85 -1.01 17.88 -2.86
CA LEU A 85 -0.19 16.70 -2.65
C LEU A 85 0.33 16.12 -3.96
N GLU A 86 -0.50 16.05 -4.99
CA GLU A 86 -0.09 15.60 -6.33
C GLU A 86 1.01 16.50 -6.91
N ALA A 87 0.84 17.82 -6.88
CA ALA A 87 1.90 18.74 -7.31
C ALA A 87 3.20 18.62 -6.50
N ALA A 88 3.10 18.36 -5.19
CA ALA A 88 4.27 18.14 -4.33
C ALA A 88 4.96 16.81 -4.63
N TYR A 89 4.19 15.76 -4.93
CA TYR A 89 4.69 14.46 -5.35
C TYR A 89 5.44 14.59 -6.68
N ASP A 90 4.81 15.18 -7.70
CA ASP A 90 5.37 15.32 -9.05
C ASP A 90 6.72 16.06 -9.01
N ARG A 91 6.77 17.20 -8.32
CA ARG A 91 8.03 17.94 -8.11
C ARG A 91 9.10 17.10 -7.43
N THR A 92 8.75 16.40 -6.35
CA THR A 92 9.71 15.58 -5.60
C THR A 92 10.22 14.42 -6.45
N ALA A 93 9.34 13.79 -7.23
CA ALA A 93 9.68 12.66 -8.08
C ALA A 93 10.63 13.09 -9.22
N LEU A 94 10.38 14.26 -9.84
CA LEU A 94 11.28 14.84 -10.84
C LEU A 94 12.66 15.20 -10.25
N ASP A 95 12.71 15.74 -9.02
CA ASP A 95 13.98 16.01 -8.33
C ASP A 95 14.77 14.72 -8.01
N LEU A 96 14.07 13.61 -7.80
CA LEU A 96 14.68 12.30 -7.56
C LEU A 96 15.12 11.61 -8.85
N LEU A 97 14.45 11.87 -9.96
CA LEU A 97 14.77 11.33 -11.28
C LEU A 97 16.23 11.59 -11.65
N ASP A 98 16.68 12.84 -11.55
CA ASP A 98 18.07 13.22 -11.85
C ASP A 98 19.08 12.50 -10.94
N ARG A 99 18.70 12.22 -9.70
CA ARG A 99 19.58 11.50 -8.74
C ARG A 99 19.69 10.02 -9.09
N TYR A 100 18.57 9.40 -9.47
CA TYR A 100 18.56 7.99 -9.84
C TYR A 100 19.17 7.75 -11.22
N GLU A 101 19.08 8.71 -12.15
CA GLU A 101 19.84 8.67 -13.40
C GLU A 101 21.36 8.69 -13.14
N ALA A 102 21.81 9.57 -12.24
CA ALA A 102 23.22 9.63 -11.84
C ALA A 102 23.68 8.35 -11.11
N ASP A 103 22.83 7.77 -10.26
CA ASP A 103 23.11 6.52 -9.55
C ASP A 103 23.18 5.33 -10.52
N ALA A 104 22.25 5.23 -11.47
CA ALA A 104 22.27 4.23 -12.53
C ALA A 104 23.56 4.34 -13.36
N ALA A 105 23.94 5.55 -13.78
CA ALA A 105 25.18 5.79 -14.50
C ALA A 105 26.43 5.40 -13.69
N PHE A 106 26.47 5.71 -12.39
CA PHE A 106 27.57 5.32 -11.51
C PHE A 106 27.71 3.79 -11.38
N ASN A 107 26.59 3.08 -11.35
CA ASN A 107 26.54 1.62 -11.24
C ASN A 107 26.57 0.90 -12.60
N GLY A 108 26.65 1.63 -13.72
CA GLY A 108 26.65 1.05 -15.07
C GLY A 108 25.32 0.40 -15.48
N LEU A 109 24.21 0.88 -14.91
CA LEU A 109 22.85 0.44 -15.24
C LEU A 109 22.23 1.35 -16.31
N ASP A 110 21.40 0.76 -17.17
CA ASP A 110 20.58 1.51 -18.12
C ASP A 110 19.47 2.28 -17.38
N PHE A 111 19.18 3.50 -17.84
CA PHE A 111 18.15 4.35 -17.26
C PHE A 111 17.21 4.89 -18.35
N ASP A 112 15.95 4.46 -18.33
CA ASP A 112 14.92 4.96 -19.24
C ASP A 112 14.19 6.16 -18.62
N ARG A 113 14.75 7.36 -18.82
CA ARG A 113 14.17 8.58 -18.28
C ARG A 113 12.72 8.81 -18.73
N HIS A 114 12.39 8.46 -19.97
CA HIS A 114 11.04 8.68 -20.48
C HIS A 114 10.03 7.74 -19.83
N GLY A 115 10.40 6.47 -19.66
CA GLY A 115 9.60 5.49 -18.93
C GLY A 115 9.38 5.88 -17.47
N GLU A 116 10.41 6.37 -16.80
CA GLU A 116 10.32 6.86 -15.42
C GLU A 116 9.41 8.09 -15.29
N GLU A 117 9.54 9.08 -16.20
CA GLU A 117 8.65 10.25 -16.23
C GLU A 117 7.18 9.84 -16.49
N ALA A 118 6.95 8.87 -17.38
CA ALA A 118 5.61 8.34 -17.62
C ALA A 118 5.02 7.65 -16.37
N ALA A 119 5.85 6.91 -15.62
CA ALA A 119 5.43 6.29 -14.37
C ALA A 119 5.06 7.33 -13.30
N ILE A 120 5.84 8.42 -13.19
CA ILE A 120 5.52 9.54 -12.28
C ILE A 120 4.12 10.09 -12.56
N GLN A 121 3.77 10.31 -13.83
CA GLN A 121 2.45 10.83 -14.20
C GLN A 121 1.31 9.87 -13.81
N VAL A 122 1.51 8.57 -13.99
CA VAL A 122 0.54 7.55 -13.56
C VAL A 122 0.33 7.59 -12.04
N PHE A 123 1.42 7.66 -11.27
CA PHE A 123 1.33 7.69 -9.81
C PHE A 123 0.77 9.01 -9.26
N ALA A 124 1.08 10.14 -9.90
CA ALA A 124 0.46 11.42 -9.61
C ALA A 124 -1.06 11.38 -9.84
N GLY A 125 -1.50 10.78 -10.96
CA GLY A 125 -2.91 10.54 -11.23
C GLY A 125 -3.58 9.68 -10.17
N ALA A 126 -2.90 8.62 -9.70
CA ALA A 126 -3.39 7.74 -8.65
C ALA A 126 -3.62 8.47 -7.30
N ILE A 127 -2.79 9.45 -6.95
CA ILE A 127 -2.95 10.30 -5.75
C ILE A 127 -4.28 11.05 -5.78
N VAL A 128 -4.59 11.68 -6.92
CA VAL A 128 -5.84 12.45 -7.10
C VAL A 128 -7.05 11.53 -7.17
N ARG A 129 -6.93 10.44 -7.92
CA ARG A 129 -7.99 9.43 -8.05
C ARG A 129 -8.39 8.86 -6.68
N ALA A 130 -7.42 8.37 -5.92
CA ALA A 130 -7.66 7.84 -4.58
C ALA A 130 -8.27 8.90 -3.65
N GLY A 131 -7.93 10.18 -3.85
CA GLY A 131 -8.48 11.29 -3.09
C GLY A 131 -9.96 11.54 -3.41
N ALA A 132 -10.32 11.48 -4.68
CA ALA A 132 -11.72 11.59 -5.11
C ALA A 132 -12.56 10.44 -4.56
N GLU A 133 -12.10 9.19 -4.71
CA GLU A 133 -12.77 8.00 -4.19
C GLU A 133 -12.93 8.06 -2.66
N PHE A 134 -11.90 8.52 -1.94
CA PHE A 134 -11.97 8.70 -0.50
C PHE A 134 -13.01 9.74 -0.07
N LEU A 135 -13.20 10.82 -0.84
CA LEU A 135 -14.21 11.84 -0.54
C LEU A 135 -15.63 11.37 -0.87
N GLU A 136 -15.79 10.51 -1.87
CA GLU A 136 -17.08 9.91 -2.24
C GLU A 136 -17.56 8.89 -1.19
N ASP A 137 -16.69 7.98 -0.75
CA ASP A 137 -16.99 7.04 0.34
C ASP A 137 -15.85 6.95 1.37
N PRO A 138 -15.85 7.86 2.38
CA PRO A 138 -14.85 7.85 3.44
C PRO A 138 -14.91 6.62 4.37
N LEU A 139 -16.03 5.88 4.36
CA LEU A 139 -16.33 4.82 5.32
C LEU A 139 -16.34 3.41 4.71
N GLU A 140 -16.04 3.27 3.42
CA GLU A 140 -15.92 1.96 2.77
C GLU A 140 -15.03 1.03 3.62
N SER A 141 -15.63 -0.05 4.13
CA SER A 141 -15.04 -0.90 5.15
C SER A 141 -14.00 -1.84 4.55
N THR A 142 -12.74 -1.41 4.51
CA THR A 142 -11.63 -2.23 4.01
C THR A 142 -10.92 -3.02 5.11
N PHE A 143 -11.36 -2.93 6.37
CA PHE A 143 -10.74 -3.70 7.45
C PHE A 143 -11.35 -5.10 7.53
N ILE A 144 -10.49 -6.11 7.47
CA ILE A 144 -10.84 -7.47 7.87
C ILE A 144 -11.13 -7.45 9.39
N PRO A 145 -12.20 -8.10 9.86
CA PRO A 145 -12.49 -8.19 11.29
C PRO A 145 -11.30 -8.79 12.06
N SER A 146 -11.03 -8.28 13.26
CA SER A 146 -9.97 -8.84 14.12
C SER A 146 -10.29 -10.29 14.50
N TRP A 147 -9.27 -11.09 14.80
CA TRP A 147 -9.45 -12.48 15.26
C TRP A 147 -10.35 -12.59 16.50
N SER A 148 -10.32 -11.60 17.39
CA SER A 148 -11.26 -11.51 18.52
C SER A 148 -12.72 -11.39 18.07
N ARG A 149 -12.99 -10.59 17.03
CA ARG A 149 -14.33 -10.40 16.45
C ARG A 149 -14.77 -11.64 15.68
N VAL A 150 -13.89 -12.22 14.86
CA VAL A 150 -14.16 -13.46 14.13
C VAL A 150 -14.53 -14.58 15.09
N ARG A 151 -13.77 -14.79 16.19
CA ARG A 151 -14.10 -15.80 17.21
C ARG A 151 -15.41 -15.52 17.95
N SER A 152 -15.78 -14.25 18.11
CA SER A 152 -17.03 -13.88 18.77
C SER A 152 -18.24 -14.11 17.87
N GLU A 153 -18.11 -13.82 16.57
CA GLU A 153 -19.21 -13.89 15.60
C GLU A 153 -19.30 -15.28 14.92
N ILE A 154 -18.18 -16.00 14.83
CA ILE A 154 -18.05 -17.33 14.22
C ILE A 154 -17.22 -18.22 15.18
N PRO A 155 -17.83 -18.74 16.26
CA PRO A 155 -17.12 -19.53 17.27
C PRO A 155 -16.44 -20.79 16.72
N ASP A 156 -17.00 -21.37 15.66
CA ASP A 156 -16.56 -22.61 15.02
C ASP A 156 -15.55 -22.40 13.86
N MET A 157 -15.09 -21.16 13.64
CA MET A 157 -14.19 -20.82 12.54
C MET A 157 -12.89 -21.63 12.55
N ALA A 158 -12.37 -21.93 13.75
CA ALA A 158 -11.13 -22.69 13.88
C ALA A 158 -11.30 -24.12 13.38
N GLU A 159 -12.39 -24.80 13.75
CA GLU A 159 -12.67 -26.16 13.26
C GLU A 159 -12.90 -26.17 11.75
N ARG A 160 -13.61 -25.16 11.22
CA ARG A 160 -13.86 -25.02 9.78
C ARG A 160 -12.58 -24.83 8.98
N LEU A 161 -11.62 -24.05 9.50
CA LEU A 161 -10.30 -23.85 8.89
C LEU A 161 -9.50 -25.15 8.85
N VAL A 162 -9.47 -25.90 9.96
CA VAL A 162 -8.79 -27.21 10.02
C VAL A 162 -9.38 -28.16 8.99
N ALA A 163 -10.71 -28.30 8.95
CA ALA A 163 -11.38 -29.19 8.00
C ALA A 163 -11.12 -28.79 6.54
N ALA A 164 -11.06 -27.49 6.23
CA ALA A 164 -10.75 -27.01 4.89
C ALA A 164 -9.31 -27.35 4.46
N VAL A 165 -8.33 -27.19 5.36
CA VAL A 165 -6.93 -27.55 5.09
C VAL A 165 -6.78 -29.07 4.92
N GLU A 166 -7.47 -29.87 5.74
CA GLU A 166 -7.48 -31.33 5.59
C GLU A 166 -8.09 -31.78 4.26
N ALA A 167 -9.16 -31.12 3.82
CA ALA A 167 -9.80 -31.41 2.54
C ALA A 167 -8.90 -31.03 1.34
N ASP A 168 -8.22 -29.88 1.41
CA ASP A 168 -7.28 -29.43 0.37
C ASP A 168 -6.06 -30.36 0.29
N ALA A 169 -5.50 -30.79 1.43
CA ALA A 169 -4.39 -31.73 1.48
C ALA A 169 -4.76 -33.15 0.99
N ALA A 170 -6.04 -33.49 0.97
CA ALA A 170 -6.56 -34.75 0.43
C ALA A 170 -6.91 -34.69 -1.07
N SER A 171 -6.81 -33.51 -1.68
CA SER A 171 -7.09 -33.24 -3.10
C SER A 171 -5.82 -33.32 -3.96
#